data_AF-A0A7X9J0W4-F1
#
_entry.id   AF-A0A7X9J0W4-F1
#
_cell.length_a   1.000
_cell.length_b   1.000
_cell.length_c   1.000
_cell.angle_alpha   90.00
_cell.angle_beta   90.00
_cell.angle_gamma   90.00
#
_symmetry.space_group_name_H-M   'P 1'
#
loop_
_entity.id
_entity.type
_entity.pdbx_description
1 polymer ?
#
loop_
_entity_poly.entity_id
_entity_poly.type
_entity_poly.pdbx_seq_one_letter_code
_entity_poly.pdbx_strand_id
1 'polypeptide(L)'
;GAAIRSNSSTKTWVYGNRISNNTTGNAGGAVVWNGGTHVIANNLITHNRAGWVAGVGGWSGTATITNNTFVDNAWRGQIDLMGAWADITNNIIVNGPSIGIFGDGNSASVYNNDVFGNVTNYQGVADPGTARGNISVDPMFTDAVGNNFTLQIASPCRDAGLDTAVWPDWLDVTGQPRIQGTHVDMGAYEFAGAVGYRWYDVLKAFRASAGLINLSALEATYLNVVPDTGITLLDVVRLARKANATDPNP
;
A
#
# COMPACT_ATOMS: atom_id res chain seq x y z
N GLY A 1 17.07 0.17 -18.88
CA GLY A 1 17.29 1.27 -17.91
C GLY A 1 16.08 1.34 -16.99
N ALA A 2 16.16 2.12 -15.91
CA ALA A 2 15.05 2.27 -14.96
C ALA A 2 13.81 2.90 -15.59
N ALA A 3 12.64 2.53 -15.09
CA ALA A 3 11.39 3.21 -15.45
C ALA A 3 11.49 4.71 -15.10
N ILE A 4 12.08 5.04 -13.95
CA ILE A 4 12.33 6.42 -13.53
C ILE A 4 13.75 6.55 -12.99
N ARG A 5 14.53 7.48 -13.55
CA ARG A 5 15.88 7.81 -13.08
C ARG A 5 16.02 9.29 -12.82
N SER A 6 16.39 9.65 -11.59
CA SER A 6 16.65 11.04 -11.20
C SER A 6 18.12 11.23 -10.82
N ASN A 7 18.90 11.88 -11.69
CA ASN A 7 20.31 12.22 -11.41
C ASN A 7 20.50 13.71 -11.07
N SER A 8 19.41 14.42 -10.75
CA SER A 8 19.44 15.86 -10.45
C SER A 8 19.49 16.09 -8.94
N SER A 9 20.02 17.25 -8.53
CA SER A 9 19.92 17.75 -7.15
C SER A 9 18.52 18.22 -6.77
N THR A 10 17.53 18.07 -7.66
CA THR A 10 16.16 18.58 -7.50
C THR A 10 15.21 17.55 -6.93
N LYS A 11 14.07 18.02 -6.43
CA LYS A 11 13.03 17.18 -5.85
C LYS A 11 12.26 16.43 -6.93
N THR A 12 12.15 15.11 -6.80
CA THR A 12 11.32 14.26 -7.68
C THR A 12 10.16 13.65 -6.91
N TRP A 13 9.01 13.58 -7.56
CA TRP A 13 7.80 12.94 -7.04
C TRP A 13 7.43 11.75 -7.90
N VAL A 14 7.44 10.57 -7.31
CA VAL A 14 6.91 9.34 -7.89
C VAL A 14 5.72 8.94 -7.04
N TYR A 15 4.53 9.30 -7.51
CA TYR A 15 3.31 9.21 -6.72
C TYR A 15 2.17 8.55 -7.52
N GLY A 16 1.50 7.56 -6.93
CA GLY A 16 0.29 6.98 -7.53
C GLY A 16 0.54 6.10 -8.78
N ASN A 17 1.72 5.50 -8.92
CA ASN A 17 2.09 4.75 -10.13
C ASN A 17 2.03 3.23 -9.91
N ARG A 18 1.78 2.51 -11.00
CA ARG A 18 2.05 1.06 -11.08
C ARG A 18 3.31 0.83 -11.94
N ILE A 19 4.40 0.42 -11.31
CA ILE A 19 5.69 0.20 -11.97
C ILE A 19 6.02 -1.28 -11.91
N SER A 20 5.90 -1.98 -13.04
CA SER A 20 6.06 -3.43 -13.05
C SER A 20 6.71 -4.01 -14.30
N ASN A 21 7.32 -5.18 -14.14
CA ASN A 21 7.92 -5.98 -15.22
C ASN A 21 9.04 -5.27 -16.01
N ASN A 22 9.71 -4.28 -15.40
CA ASN A 22 10.86 -3.65 -16.02
C ASN A 22 12.09 -4.54 -15.84
N THR A 23 12.81 -4.82 -16.94
CA THR A 23 14.04 -5.62 -16.92
C THR A 23 15.21 -4.82 -17.48
N THR A 24 16.32 -4.76 -16.74
CA THR A 24 17.55 -4.11 -17.20
C THR A 24 18.79 -4.88 -16.73
N GLY A 25 19.82 -4.97 -17.57
CA GLY A 25 21.10 -5.58 -17.17
C GLY A 25 21.94 -4.70 -16.25
N ASN A 26 21.60 -3.42 -16.12
CA ASN A 26 22.33 -2.44 -15.32
C ASN A 26 21.49 -2.00 -14.10
N ALA A 27 21.78 -0.85 -13.48
CA ALA A 27 21.02 -0.40 -12.31
C ALA A 27 19.62 0.19 -12.65
N GLY A 28 18.67 -0.06 -11.73
CA GLY A 28 17.34 0.55 -11.67
C GLY A 28 16.28 -0.19 -12.45
N GLY A 29 15.44 -0.99 -11.78
CA GLY A 29 14.26 -1.62 -12.37
C GLY A 29 13.06 -0.67 -12.35
N ALA A 30 12.72 -0.13 -11.18
CA ALA A 30 11.64 0.84 -11.02
C ALA A 30 12.14 2.29 -10.88
N VAL A 31 12.65 2.66 -9.70
CA VAL A 31 13.04 4.05 -9.42
C VAL A 31 14.46 4.09 -8.87
N VAL A 32 15.32 4.90 -9.47
CA VAL A 32 16.65 5.15 -8.93
C VAL A 32 17.01 6.63 -8.89
N TRP A 33 17.75 7.03 -7.85
CA TRP A 33 18.22 8.41 -7.72
C TRP A 33 19.69 8.53 -7.31
N ASN A 34 20.29 9.66 -7.64
CA ASN A 34 21.62 10.05 -7.17
C ASN A 34 21.65 11.55 -6.85
N GLY A 35 21.53 11.89 -5.57
CA GLY A 35 21.41 13.26 -5.07
C GLY A 35 19.96 13.72 -4.98
N GLY A 36 19.73 14.93 -4.47
CA GLY A 36 18.38 15.52 -4.33
C GLY A 36 17.56 14.97 -3.16
N THR A 37 16.27 15.31 -3.15
CA THR A 37 15.28 14.88 -2.14
C THR A 37 14.06 14.33 -2.84
N HIS A 38 13.66 13.09 -2.61
CA HIS A 38 12.62 12.44 -3.40
C HIS A 38 11.44 12.01 -2.55
N VAL A 39 10.26 11.94 -3.18
CA VAL A 39 9.06 11.37 -2.58
C VAL A 39 8.62 10.22 -3.48
N ILE A 40 8.64 9.01 -2.94
CA ILE A 40 8.15 7.79 -3.57
C ILE A 40 6.98 7.31 -2.71
N ALA A 41 5.76 7.63 -3.13
CA ALA A 41 4.59 7.33 -2.31
C ALA A 41 3.40 6.76 -3.08
N ASN A 42 2.61 5.90 -2.46
CA ASN A 42 1.38 5.36 -3.03
C ASN A 42 1.58 4.65 -4.37
N ASN A 43 2.73 3.98 -4.55
CA ASN A 43 3.03 3.22 -5.75
C ASN A 43 2.89 1.71 -5.51
N LEU A 44 2.43 1.01 -6.54
CA LEU A 44 2.55 -0.43 -6.64
C LEU A 44 3.78 -0.78 -7.49
N ILE A 45 4.79 -1.39 -6.89
CA ILE A 45 6.10 -1.65 -7.52
C ILE A 45 6.36 -3.16 -7.50
N THR A 46 6.18 -3.83 -8.64
CA THR A 46 6.18 -5.30 -8.65
C THR A 46 6.95 -5.91 -9.82
N HIS A 47 7.56 -7.08 -9.60
CA HIS A 47 8.18 -7.87 -10.68
C HIS A 47 9.27 -7.14 -11.49
N ASN A 48 9.92 -6.13 -10.91
CA ASN A 48 11.03 -5.46 -11.58
C ASN A 48 12.33 -6.28 -11.40
N ARG A 49 13.22 -6.23 -12.38
CA ARG A 49 14.48 -7.00 -12.46
C ARG A 49 15.60 -6.08 -12.92
N ALA A 50 16.67 -5.95 -12.14
CA ALA A 50 17.80 -5.10 -12.52
C ALA A 50 19.11 -5.62 -11.95
N GLY A 51 20.23 -5.46 -12.66
CA GLY A 51 21.56 -5.91 -12.21
C GLY A 51 22.07 -5.36 -10.86
N TRP A 52 21.37 -4.40 -10.25
CA TRP A 52 21.73 -3.80 -8.97
C TRP A 52 20.46 -3.54 -8.13
N VAL A 53 19.72 -2.47 -8.46
CA VAL A 53 18.51 -2.04 -7.74
C VAL A 53 17.27 -2.32 -8.58
N ALA A 54 16.42 -3.25 -8.16
CA ALA A 54 15.24 -3.65 -8.93
C ALA A 54 13.98 -2.86 -8.58
N GLY A 55 13.71 -2.65 -7.28
CA GLY A 55 12.63 -1.78 -6.85
C GLY A 55 13.10 -0.33 -6.82
N VAL A 56 13.28 0.21 -5.62
CA VAL A 56 13.60 1.61 -5.37
C VAL A 56 14.98 1.72 -4.73
N GLY A 57 15.85 2.62 -5.18
CA GLY A 57 17.14 2.79 -4.51
C GLY A 57 17.97 4.00 -4.92
N GLY A 58 18.90 4.37 -4.05
CA GLY A 58 19.64 5.62 -4.17
C GLY A 58 21.10 5.52 -3.77
N TRP A 59 21.95 6.26 -4.47
CA TRP A 59 23.40 6.35 -4.17
C TRP A 59 23.77 7.52 -3.26
N SER A 60 22.96 8.58 -3.24
CA SER A 60 23.13 9.75 -2.37
C SER A 60 21.83 10.55 -2.32
N GLY A 61 21.74 11.53 -1.42
CA GLY A 61 20.52 12.34 -1.23
C GLY A 61 19.53 11.68 -0.26
N THR A 62 18.31 12.19 -0.23
CA THR A 62 17.25 11.74 0.70
C THR A 62 15.99 11.30 -0.01
N ALA A 63 15.22 10.39 0.60
CA ALA A 63 13.91 10.00 0.11
C ALA A 63 12.90 9.78 1.24
N THR A 64 11.63 10.12 0.97
CA THR A 64 10.47 9.63 1.71
C THR A 64 9.87 8.50 0.90
N ILE A 65 9.87 7.28 1.43
CA ILE A 65 9.32 6.09 0.80
C ILE A 65 8.13 5.65 1.65
N THR A 66 6.92 6.06 1.24
CA THR A 66 5.74 5.93 2.11
C THR A 66 4.54 5.33 1.42
N ASN A 67 3.81 4.42 2.09
CA ASN A 67 2.56 3.85 1.56
C ASN A 67 2.73 3.17 0.18
N ASN A 68 3.82 2.46 -0.06
CA ASN A 68 4.02 1.69 -1.28
C ASN A 68 3.86 0.19 -1.02
N THR A 69 3.51 -0.57 -2.07
CA THR A 69 3.54 -2.03 -2.06
C THR A 69 4.61 -2.52 -3.00
N PHE A 70 5.61 -3.21 -2.46
CA PHE A 70 6.70 -3.86 -3.17
C PHE A 70 6.50 -5.37 -3.15
N VAL A 71 6.42 -5.99 -4.34
CA VAL A 71 6.28 -7.45 -4.45
C VAL A 71 7.24 -7.98 -5.49
N ASP A 72 8.08 -8.93 -5.07
CA ASP A 72 8.99 -9.66 -5.97
C ASP A 72 9.79 -8.71 -6.89
N ASN A 73 10.53 -7.76 -6.33
CA ASN A 73 11.53 -7.01 -7.08
C ASN A 73 12.92 -7.64 -6.85
N ALA A 74 13.58 -8.11 -7.91
CA ALA A 74 14.71 -9.03 -7.75
C ALA A 74 16.07 -8.40 -8.08
N TRP A 75 16.99 -8.48 -7.10
CA TRP A 75 18.44 -8.72 -7.24
C TRP A 75 19.10 -8.66 -5.86
N ARG A 76 19.21 -7.44 -5.29
CA ARG A 76 19.72 -7.21 -3.94
C ARG A 76 18.60 -6.76 -3.00
N GLY A 77 18.30 -5.48 -2.92
CA GLY A 77 17.18 -4.94 -2.15
C GLY A 77 15.95 -4.66 -3.02
N GLN A 78 14.74 -4.92 -2.49
CA GLN A 78 13.53 -4.29 -3.03
C GLN A 78 13.56 -2.78 -2.79
N ILE A 79 14.02 -2.38 -1.60
CA ILE A 79 14.54 -1.04 -1.31
C ILE A 79 16.04 -1.16 -1.07
N ASP A 80 16.83 -0.33 -1.74
CA ASP A 80 18.29 -0.43 -1.74
C ASP A 80 18.97 0.96 -1.57
N LEU A 81 19.51 1.22 -0.38
CA LEU A 81 20.09 2.51 0.01
C LEU A 81 21.63 2.44 0.03
N MET A 82 22.24 2.80 -1.10
CA MET A 82 23.68 2.73 -1.37
C MET A 82 24.42 4.04 -1.02
N GLY A 83 24.22 4.54 0.19
CA GLY A 83 24.73 5.86 0.63
C GLY A 83 23.71 7.00 0.59
N ALA A 84 22.47 6.71 0.20
CA ALA A 84 21.33 7.60 0.42
C ALA A 84 20.73 7.40 1.82
N TRP A 85 19.98 8.40 2.31
CA TRP A 85 19.12 8.26 3.48
C TRP A 85 17.65 8.15 3.06
N ALA A 86 16.85 7.30 3.72
CA ALA A 86 15.41 7.31 3.50
C ALA A 86 14.58 7.16 4.78
N ASP A 87 13.45 7.87 4.83
CA ASP A 87 12.37 7.55 5.76
C ASP A 87 11.43 6.56 5.07
N ILE A 88 11.36 5.34 5.61
CA ILE A 88 10.61 4.22 5.06
C ILE A 88 9.43 3.93 6.00
N THR A 89 8.22 4.29 5.60
CA THR A 89 7.05 4.25 6.47
C THR A 89 5.80 3.69 5.78
N ASN A 90 4.97 2.90 6.47
CA ASN A 90 3.69 2.41 5.93
C ASN A 90 3.80 1.58 4.65
N ASN A 91 4.92 0.93 4.36
CA ASN A 91 5.06 0.12 3.16
C ASN A 91 4.75 -1.35 3.44
N ILE A 92 4.30 -2.07 2.41
CA ILE A 92 4.31 -3.54 2.39
C ILE A 92 5.43 -3.98 1.45
N ILE A 93 6.40 -4.76 1.93
CA ILE A 93 7.60 -5.17 1.20
C ILE A 93 7.76 -6.68 1.31
N VAL A 94 7.28 -7.40 0.30
CA VAL A 94 7.13 -8.85 0.41
C VAL A 94 7.64 -9.64 -0.77
N ASN A 95 7.95 -10.91 -0.49
CA ASN A 95 8.29 -11.93 -1.49
C ASN A 95 9.43 -11.51 -2.43
N GLY A 96 10.36 -10.68 -1.96
CA GLY A 96 11.59 -10.37 -2.67
C GLY A 96 12.50 -11.59 -2.68
N PRO A 97 13.08 -11.99 -3.83
CA PRO A 97 13.92 -13.19 -3.92
C PRO A 97 15.31 -13.01 -3.30
N SER A 98 15.52 -11.93 -2.55
CA SER A 98 16.77 -11.56 -1.87
C SER A 98 16.41 -10.71 -0.64
N ILE A 99 16.79 -9.44 -0.59
CA ILE A 99 16.63 -8.58 0.57
C ILE A 99 15.39 -7.68 0.42
N GLY A 100 14.58 -7.54 1.47
CA GLY A 100 13.49 -6.58 1.52
C GLY A 100 14.03 -5.15 1.52
N ILE A 101 14.70 -4.77 2.61
CA ILE A 101 15.37 -3.47 2.77
C ILE A 101 16.86 -3.69 2.97
N PHE A 102 17.64 -3.21 2.01
CA PHE A 102 19.09 -3.16 2.09
C PHE A 102 19.56 -1.72 2.31
N GLY A 103 20.54 -1.52 3.18
CA GLY A 103 21.21 -0.23 3.35
C GLY A 103 22.61 -0.35 3.90
N ASP A 104 23.41 0.70 3.72
CA ASP A 104 24.82 0.73 4.13
C ASP A 104 24.96 1.44 5.50
N GLY A 105 24.52 0.80 6.59
CA GLY A 105 24.56 1.33 7.96
C GLY A 105 23.26 2.01 8.40
N ASN A 106 23.32 2.98 9.32
CA ASN A 106 22.17 3.82 9.72
C ASN A 106 21.79 4.75 8.56
N SER A 107 21.18 4.19 7.52
CA SER A 107 20.79 4.86 6.28
C SER A 107 19.27 4.99 6.17
N ALA A 108 18.52 4.57 7.19
CA ALA A 108 17.06 4.65 7.16
C ALA A 108 16.42 4.86 8.53
N SER A 109 15.33 5.62 8.54
CA SER A 109 14.26 5.54 9.53
C SER A 109 13.24 4.52 9.05
N VAL A 110 12.85 3.54 9.88
CA VAL A 110 11.94 2.46 9.46
C VAL A 110 10.81 2.31 10.48
N TYR A 111 9.58 2.63 10.07
CA TYR A 111 8.40 2.69 10.94
C TYR A 111 7.16 2.09 10.25
N ASN A 112 6.33 1.35 10.97
CA ASN A 112 5.03 0.88 10.47
C ASN A 112 5.08 0.23 9.08
N ASN A 113 6.11 -0.57 8.78
CA ASN A 113 6.16 -1.36 7.55
C ASN A 113 5.83 -2.81 7.85
N ASP A 114 5.25 -3.50 6.87
CA ASP A 114 5.21 -4.95 6.83
C ASP A 114 6.30 -5.46 5.88
N VAL A 115 7.31 -6.12 6.43
CA VAL A 115 8.43 -6.67 5.66
C VAL A 115 8.42 -8.18 5.87
N PHE A 116 7.90 -8.94 4.91
CA PHE A 116 7.56 -10.35 5.09
C PHE A 116 7.90 -11.21 3.87
N GLY A 117 8.30 -12.46 4.08
CA GLY A 117 8.49 -13.43 2.99
C GLY A 117 9.64 -13.11 2.03
N ASN A 118 10.50 -12.13 2.34
CA ASN A 118 11.78 -11.96 1.64
C ASN A 118 12.77 -13.03 2.12
N VAL A 119 13.80 -13.35 1.32
CA VAL A 119 14.88 -14.24 1.79
C VAL A 119 15.55 -13.67 3.05
N THR A 120 15.78 -12.36 3.04
CA THR A 120 16.21 -11.58 4.21
C THR A 120 15.38 -10.31 4.28
N ASN A 121 14.70 -10.03 5.39
CA ASN A 121 13.87 -8.82 5.49
C ASN A 121 14.72 -7.54 5.58
N TYR A 122 15.78 -7.55 6.38
CA TYR A 122 16.65 -6.40 6.61
C TYR A 122 18.11 -6.81 6.51
N GLN A 123 18.91 -6.03 5.78
CA GLN A 123 20.36 -6.19 5.77
C GLN A 123 21.05 -4.83 5.76
N GLY A 124 22.00 -4.65 6.69
CA GLY A 124 22.76 -3.42 6.85
C GLY A 124 21.96 -2.22 7.39
N VAL A 125 20.64 -2.34 7.49
CA VAL A 125 19.75 -1.53 8.33
C VAL A 125 19.32 -2.39 9.53
N ALA A 126 19.25 -1.81 10.73
CA ALA A 126 18.76 -2.53 11.90
C ALA A 126 17.27 -2.85 11.74
N ASP A 127 16.87 -4.08 12.07
CA ASP A 127 15.46 -4.44 12.19
C ASP A 127 14.84 -3.61 13.33
N PRO A 128 13.92 -2.68 13.03
CA PRO A 128 13.31 -1.82 14.04
C PRO A 128 12.33 -2.57 14.96
N GLY A 129 11.88 -3.76 14.56
CA GLY A 129 10.87 -4.55 15.26
C GLY A 129 9.55 -3.83 15.52
N THR A 130 8.74 -4.44 16.37
CA THR A 130 7.38 -3.98 16.71
C THR A 130 7.36 -2.70 17.55
N ALA A 131 8.47 -2.35 18.22
CA ALA A 131 8.59 -1.12 19.00
C ALA A 131 8.41 0.15 18.16
N ARG A 132 8.57 0.05 16.83
CA ARG A 132 8.33 1.12 15.84
C ARG A 132 7.15 0.81 14.91
N GLY A 133 6.25 -0.07 15.33
CA GLY A 133 5.07 -0.46 14.55
C GLY A 133 5.34 -1.35 13.35
N ASN A 134 6.59 -1.79 13.12
CA ASN A 134 6.88 -2.70 12.01
C ASN A 134 6.42 -4.12 12.35
N ILE A 135 5.94 -4.81 11.33
CA ILE A 135 5.47 -6.19 11.39
C ILE A 135 6.18 -7.02 10.30
N SER A 136 6.13 -8.34 10.45
CA SER A 136 6.67 -9.30 9.48
C SER A 136 5.73 -10.50 9.43
N VAL A 137 4.57 -10.30 8.83
CA VAL A 137 3.48 -11.29 8.77
C VAL A 137 2.88 -11.30 7.36
N ASP A 138 2.10 -12.33 7.01
CA ASP A 138 1.43 -12.36 5.71
C ASP A 138 0.47 -11.15 5.58
N PRO A 139 0.62 -10.28 4.55
CA PRO A 139 -0.27 -9.15 4.33
C PRO A 139 -1.72 -9.56 4.05
N MET A 140 -1.99 -10.83 3.76
CA MET A 140 -3.30 -11.35 3.37
C MET A 140 -3.87 -10.58 2.17
N PHE A 141 -3.13 -10.58 1.05
CA PHE A 141 -3.64 -10.03 -0.21
C PHE A 141 -4.84 -10.83 -0.73
N THR A 142 -5.74 -10.16 -1.44
CA THR A 142 -6.96 -10.77 -1.99
C THR A 142 -6.63 -11.84 -3.03
N ASP A 143 -5.70 -11.56 -3.95
CA ASP A 143 -5.18 -12.54 -4.90
C ASP A 143 -3.78 -12.13 -5.39
N ALA A 144 -2.75 -12.46 -4.61
CA ALA A 144 -1.37 -12.11 -4.95
C ALA A 144 -0.89 -12.75 -6.26
N VAL A 145 -1.34 -13.99 -6.55
CA VAL A 145 -0.97 -14.72 -7.77
C VAL A 145 -1.55 -14.04 -9.01
N GLY A 146 -2.78 -13.55 -8.91
CA GLY A 146 -3.45 -12.73 -9.93
C GLY A 146 -2.99 -11.27 -9.99
N ASN A 147 -1.94 -10.86 -9.27
CA ASN A 147 -1.49 -9.48 -9.14
C ASN A 147 -2.54 -8.51 -8.54
N ASN A 148 -3.43 -9.03 -7.70
CA ASN A 148 -4.35 -8.24 -6.91
C ASN A 148 -3.84 -8.13 -5.46
N PHE A 149 -3.22 -6.99 -5.17
CA PHE A 149 -2.61 -6.69 -3.89
C PHE A 149 -3.51 -5.84 -2.97
N THR A 150 -4.82 -5.82 -3.21
CA THR A 150 -5.77 -5.29 -2.23
C THR A 150 -5.79 -6.19 -0.99
N LEU A 151 -5.94 -5.59 0.19
CA LEU A 151 -5.96 -6.33 1.45
C LEU A 151 -7.27 -7.11 1.63
N GLN A 152 -7.21 -8.23 2.34
CA GLN A 152 -8.40 -8.92 2.86
C GLN A 152 -8.88 -8.27 4.17
N ILE A 153 -10.12 -8.54 4.56
CA ILE A 153 -10.73 -8.01 5.79
C ILE A 153 -10.02 -8.45 7.09
N ALA A 154 -9.23 -9.52 7.07
CA ALA A 154 -8.47 -9.96 8.24
C ALA A 154 -6.99 -9.54 8.18
N SER A 155 -6.61 -8.73 7.19
CA SER A 155 -5.22 -8.33 6.98
C SER A 155 -4.64 -7.62 8.21
N PRO A 156 -3.42 -8.00 8.64
CA PRO A 156 -2.71 -7.29 9.71
C PRO A 156 -2.18 -5.92 9.26
N CYS A 157 -2.19 -5.62 7.95
CA CYS A 157 -1.78 -4.34 7.39
C CYS A 157 -2.89 -3.29 7.42
N ARG A 158 -4.14 -3.70 7.67
CA ARG A 158 -5.28 -2.79 7.77
C ARG A 158 -5.20 -1.99 9.08
N ASP A 159 -5.42 -0.69 9.01
CA ASP A 159 -5.44 0.24 10.15
C ASP A 159 -4.17 0.18 11.00
N ALA A 160 -3.04 -0.20 10.41
CA ALA A 160 -1.79 -0.46 11.12
C ALA A 160 -0.67 0.55 10.79
N GLY A 161 -0.92 1.47 9.86
CA GLY A 161 0.01 2.50 9.45
C GLY A 161 0.04 3.71 10.40
N LEU A 162 0.99 4.60 10.13
CA LEU A 162 1.22 5.85 10.82
C LEU A 162 0.61 7.02 10.05
N ASP A 163 -0.48 7.60 10.58
CA ASP A 163 -1.23 8.69 9.92
C ASP A 163 -0.39 9.93 9.65
N THR A 164 0.54 10.27 10.55
CA THR A 164 1.38 11.48 10.42
C THR A 164 2.38 11.41 9.28
N ALA A 165 2.58 10.23 8.67
CA ALA A 165 3.38 10.06 7.47
C ALA A 165 2.60 10.32 6.17
N VAL A 166 1.28 10.47 6.24
CA VAL A 166 0.38 10.70 5.10
C VAL A 166 0.16 12.19 4.90
N TRP A 167 0.27 12.67 3.65
CA TRP A 167 -0.01 14.06 3.35
C TRP A 167 -1.51 14.26 3.04
N PRO A 168 -2.11 15.43 3.36
CA PRO A 168 -3.57 15.61 3.32
C PRO A 168 -4.24 15.26 1.99
N ASP A 169 -3.58 15.55 0.86
CA ASP A 169 -4.13 15.31 -0.48
C ASP A 169 -3.66 13.99 -1.10
N TRP A 170 -3.03 13.11 -0.31
CA TRP A 170 -2.66 11.80 -0.80
C TRP A 170 -3.88 10.89 -0.90
N LEU A 171 -4.05 10.38 -2.10
CA LEU A 171 -4.85 9.24 -2.48
C LEU A 171 -4.00 7.96 -2.54
N ASP A 172 -4.66 6.81 -2.41
CA ASP A 172 -4.12 5.50 -2.71
C ASP A 172 -3.91 5.30 -4.21
N VAL A 173 -3.36 4.14 -4.61
CA VAL A 173 -3.05 3.85 -6.02
C VAL A 173 -4.29 3.74 -6.92
N THR A 174 -5.49 3.67 -6.34
CA THR A 174 -6.78 3.65 -7.07
C THR A 174 -7.50 4.99 -7.06
N GLY A 175 -6.93 6.01 -6.42
CA GLY A 175 -7.51 7.34 -6.31
C GLY A 175 -8.48 7.53 -5.14
N GLN A 176 -8.49 6.65 -4.15
CA GLN A 176 -9.27 6.81 -2.92
C GLN A 176 -8.47 7.54 -1.83
N PRO A 177 -9.12 8.26 -0.89
CA PRO A 177 -8.42 8.83 0.26
C PRO A 177 -7.62 7.78 1.04
N ARG A 178 -6.46 8.14 1.59
CA ARG A 178 -5.65 7.24 2.40
C ARG A 178 -6.32 6.89 3.74
N ILE A 179 -6.59 7.83 4.62
CA ILE A 179 -7.14 7.45 5.93
C ILE A 179 -8.65 7.19 5.78
N GLN A 180 -9.06 5.92 5.69
CA GLN A 180 -10.47 5.50 5.59
C GLN A 180 -11.01 4.81 6.84
N GLY A 181 -10.15 4.07 7.54
CA GLY A 181 -10.47 3.45 8.82
C GLY A 181 -10.04 4.31 10.02
N THR A 182 -9.67 3.64 11.11
CA THR A 182 -9.08 4.26 12.30
C THR A 182 -7.69 4.83 12.04
N HIS A 183 -6.91 4.18 11.19
CA HIS A 183 -5.58 4.60 10.75
C HIS A 183 -5.39 4.29 9.27
N VAL A 184 -4.38 4.89 8.64
CA VAL A 184 -3.96 4.54 7.29
C VAL A 184 -3.55 3.06 7.20
N ASP A 185 -3.91 2.37 6.12
CA ASP A 185 -3.38 1.03 5.86
C ASP A 185 -1.91 1.06 5.43
N MET A 186 -1.17 0.01 5.74
CA MET A 186 0.15 -0.18 5.11
C MET A 186 -0.03 -0.56 3.64
N GLY A 187 0.88 -0.10 2.78
CA GLY A 187 0.90 -0.44 1.36
C GLY A 187 0.25 0.60 0.44
N ALA A 188 0.14 0.26 -0.85
CA ALA A 188 -0.32 1.13 -1.92
C ALA A 188 -1.85 1.29 -2.00
N TYR A 189 -2.58 0.35 -1.38
CA TYR A 189 -4.03 0.31 -1.35
C TYR A 189 -4.51 0.66 0.05
N GLU A 190 -5.63 1.37 0.11
CA GLU A 190 -6.49 1.27 1.29
C GLU A 190 -7.44 0.11 1.09
N PHE A 191 -7.59 -0.70 2.12
CA PHE A 191 -8.77 -1.51 2.25
C PHE A 191 -9.96 -0.55 2.28
N ALA A 192 -10.82 -0.65 1.27
CA ALA A 192 -12.14 -0.05 1.32
C ALA A 192 -13.00 -0.82 2.35
N GLY A 193 -12.57 -0.80 3.61
CA GLY A 193 -13.36 -1.18 4.76
C GLY A 193 -14.32 -0.05 4.98
N ALA A 194 -15.61 -0.38 4.89
CA ALA A 194 -16.75 0.52 5.00
C ALA A 194 -16.38 1.96 5.35
N VAL A 195 -16.07 2.75 4.32
CA VAL A 195 -16.36 4.17 4.37
C VAL A 195 -17.75 4.23 4.95
N GLY A 196 -17.92 4.92 6.08
CA GLY A 196 -19.22 4.92 6.75
C GLY A 196 -20.31 5.11 5.70
N TYR A 197 -21.30 4.21 5.71
CA TYR A 197 -22.14 4.00 4.54
C TYR A 197 -22.62 5.33 3.97
N ARG A 198 -22.49 5.58 2.67
CA ARG A 198 -22.87 6.89 2.11
C ARG A 198 -24.33 6.86 1.71
N TRP A 199 -24.96 8.02 1.51
CA TRP A 199 -26.31 8.08 0.92
C TRP A 199 -26.37 7.42 -0.46
N TYR A 200 -25.24 7.34 -1.16
CA TYR A 200 -25.10 6.54 -2.37
C TYR A 200 -25.32 5.03 -2.13
N ASP A 201 -24.80 4.49 -1.03
CA ASP A 201 -24.97 3.08 -0.65
C ASP A 201 -26.41 2.78 -0.25
N VAL A 202 -27.05 3.71 0.46
CA VAL A 202 -28.49 3.65 0.78
C VAL A 202 -29.32 3.60 -0.49
N LEU A 203 -29.06 4.49 -1.45
CA LEU A 203 -29.77 4.55 -2.72
C LEU A 203 -29.55 3.27 -3.54
N LYS A 204 -28.31 2.76 -3.57
CA LYS A 204 -27.97 1.53 -4.27
C LYS A 204 -28.68 0.32 -3.64
N ALA A 205 -28.66 0.19 -2.32
CA ALA A 205 -29.39 -0.86 -1.60
C ALA A 205 -30.91 -0.76 -1.81
N PHE A 206 -31.46 0.46 -1.86
CA PHE A 206 -32.88 0.67 -2.16
C PHE A 206 -33.24 0.19 -3.56
N ARG A 207 -32.42 0.51 -4.56
CA ARG A 207 -32.63 0.04 -5.93
C ARG A 207 -32.47 -1.47 -6.05
N ALA A 208 -31.51 -2.07 -5.34
CA ALA A 208 -31.29 -3.50 -5.34
C ALA A 208 -32.44 -4.27 -4.67
N SER A 209 -32.89 -3.83 -3.49
CA SER A 209 -34.04 -4.43 -2.78
C SER A 209 -35.36 -4.28 -3.56
N ALA A 210 -35.49 -3.25 -4.39
CA ALA A 210 -36.60 -3.07 -5.31
C ALA A 210 -36.47 -3.88 -6.63
N GLY A 211 -35.42 -4.67 -6.80
CA GLY A 211 -35.16 -5.46 -8.02
C GLY A 211 -34.82 -4.62 -9.25
N LEU A 212 -34.42 -3.36 -9.07
CA LEU A 212 -34.13 -2.43 -10.17
C LEU A 212 -32.72 -2.55 -10.71
N ILE A 213 -31.80 -3.14 -9.94
CA ILE A 213 -30.41 -3.36 -10.32
C ILE A 213 -29.95 -4.72 -9.80
N ASN A 214 -29.00 -5.33 -10.50
CA ASN A 214 -28.25 -6.49 -10.00
C ASN A 214 -26.94 -6.00 -9.39
N LEU A 215 -26.59 -6.56 -8.23
CA LEU A 215 -25.32 -6.26 -7.55
C LEU A 215 -24.28 -7.33 -7.89
N SER A 216 -23.01 -6.94 -7.91
CA SER A 216 -21.92 -7.90 -7.83
C SER A 216 -21.92 -8.62 -6.47
N ALA A 217 -21.25 -9.77 -6.37
CA ALA A 217 -21.15 -10.52 -5.11
C ALA A 217 -20.49 -9.69 -3.99
N LEU A 218 -19.52 -8.83 -4.34
CA LEU A 218 -18.86 -7.94 -3.40
C LEU A 218 -19.79 -6.83 -2.91
N GLU A 219 -20.55 -6.19 -3.82
CA GLU A 219 -21.54 -5.17 -3.45
C GLU A 219 -22.68 -5.74 -2.61
N ALA A 220 -23.15 -6.96 -2.92
CA ALA A 220 -24.17 -7.64 -2.13
C ALA A 220 -23.66 -7.94 -0.72
N THR A 221 -22.40 -8.35 -0.57
CA THR A 221 -21.79 -8.58 0.75
C THR A 221 -21.62 -7.26 1.52
N TYR A 222 -21.21 -6.19 0.84
CA TYR A 222 -20.98 -4.88 1.45
C TYR A 222 -22.27 -4.21 1.95
N LEU A 223 -23.36 -4.29 1.17
CA LEU A 223 -24.64 -3.63 1.47
C LEU A 223 -25.54 -4.45 2.41
N ASN A 224 -25.24 -5.74 2.65
CA ASN A 224 -26.03 -6.59 3.53
C ASN A 224 -25.61 -6.40 5.00
N VAL A 225 -26.28 -5.48 5.69
CA VAL A 225 -25.98 -5.09 7.09
C VAL A 225 -26.90 -5.76 8.10
N VAL A 226 -27.81 -6.60 7.60
CA VAL A 226 -28.66 -7.49 8.37
C VAL A 226 -28.21 -8.92 8.07
N PRO A 227 -28.05 -9.81 9.06
CA PRO A 227 -27.65 -11.19 8.78
C PRO A 227 -28.84 -11.99 8.20
N ASP A 228 -29.16 -11.77 6.93
CA ASP A 228 -30.20 -12.45 6.18
C ASP A 228 -29.78 -12.78 4.73
N THR A 229 -30.68 -13.37 3.95
CA THR A 229 -30.43 -13.80 2.58
C THR A 229 -30.83 -12.72 1.56
N GLY A 230 -29.96 -11.74 1.36
CA GLY A 230 -30.09 -10.76 0.27
C GLY A 230 -30.05 -9.31 0.74
N ILE A 231 -30.42 -8.37 -0.14
CA ILE A 231 -30.56 -6.96 0.22
C ILE A 231 -32.05 -6.64 0.40
N THR A 232 -32.43 -6.22 1.58
CA THR A 232 -33.81 -5.92 1.97
C THR A 232 -34.00 -4.42 2.24
N LEU A 233 -35.26 -4.00 2.43
CA LEU A 233 -35.54 -2.64 2.92
C LEU A 233 -35.01 -2.40 4.35
N LEU A 234 -34.76 -3.46 5.13
CA LEU A 234 -34.19 -3.32 6.46
C LEU A 234 -32.69 -2.94 6.37
N ASP A 235 -31.98 -3.47 5.38
CA ASP A 235 -30.63 -3.02 5.05
C ASP A 235 -30.61 -1.55 4.69
N VAL A 236 -31.54 -1.10 3.84
CA VAL A 236 -31.66 0.33 3.47
C VAL A 236 -31.79 1.22 4.70
N VAL A 237 -32.65 0.83 5.66
CA VAL A 237 -32.86 1.61 6.88
C VAL A 237 -31.60 1.64 7.76
N ARG A 238 -30.93 0.49 7.95
CA ARG A 238 -29.68 0.43 8.73
C ARG A 238 -28.55 1.18 8.06
N LEU A 239 -28.40 1.05 6.74
CA LEU A 239 -27.46 1.81 5.94
C LEU A 239 -27.73 3.32 6.08
N ALA A 240 -28.99 3.76 6.07
CA ALA A 240 -29.34 5.17 6.25
C ALA A 240 -28.98 5.70 7.64
N ARG A 241 -29.16 4.90 8.70
CA ARG A 241 -28.75 5.27 10.06
C ARG A 241 -27.23 5.37 10.18
N LYS A 242 -26.51 4.39 9.62
CA LYS A 242 -25.05 4.39 9.54
C LYS A 242 -24.51 5.57 8.72
N ALA A 243 -25.18 5.93 7.62
CA ALA A 243 -24.87 7.09 6.79
C ALA A 243 -25.09 8.44 7.47
N ASN A 244 -26.03 8.49 8.39
CA ASN A 244 -26.34 9.67 9.18
C ASN A 244 -25.58 9.70 10.53
N ALA A 245 -24.62 8.78 10.72
CA ALA A 245 -23.87 8.59 11.97
C ALA A 245 -24.74 8.36 13.22
N THR A 246 -25.97 7.87 13.04
CA THR A 246 -26.87 7.51 14.15
C THR A 246 -26.71 6.06 14.60
N ASP A 247 -26.09 5.22 13.75
CA ASP A 247 -25.59 3.89 14.10
C ASP A 247 -24.07 3.84 13.86
N PRO A 248 -23.32 3.05 14.65
CA PRO A 248 -21.89 2.86 14.41
C PRO A 248 -21.67 2.20 13.04
N ASN A 249 -20.69 2.72 12.30
CA ASN A 249 -20.18 2.04 11.11
C ASN A 249 -19.38 0.79 11.53
N PRO A 250 -19.34 -0.26 10.67
CA PRO A 250 -18.49 -1.42 10.91
C PRO A 250 -17.01 -1.04 11.01
#